data_AF-A0A924C4B1-F1
#
_entry.id   AF-A0A924C4B1-F1
#
_cell.length_a   1.000
_cell.length_b   1.000
_cell.length_c   1.000
_cell.angle_alpha   90.00
_cell.angle_beta   90.00
_cell.angle_gamma   90.00
#
_symmetry.space_group_name_H-M   'P 1'
#
loop_
_entity.id
_entity.type
_entity.pdbx_description
1 polymer ?
#
loop_
_entity_poly.entity_id
_entity_poly.type
_entity_poly.pdbx_seq_one_letter_code
_entity_poly.pdbx_strand_id
1 'polypeptide(L)' 'MAHLRQHGLRPQDISIVAGAAGGPKGLILQALDQWLFGTWLPSAPRERMLIGASIGAWRMAAACHIDPVAAFQRL' A
#
# COMPACT_ATOMS: atom_id res chain seq x y z
N MET A 1 -0.29 22.63 -3.35
CA MET A 1 -0.48 22.12 -1.96
C MET A 1 -1.80 22.54 -1.31
N ALA A 2 -2.62 23.43 -1.89
CA ALA A 2 -3.87 23.88 -1.28
C ALA A 2 -4.83 22.72 -0.93
N HIS A 3 -4.98 21.75 -1.84
CA HIS A 3 -5.81 20.55 -1.66
C HIS A 3 -5.47 19.75 -0.38
N LEU A 4 -4.21 19.35 -0.22
CA LEU A 4 -3.75 18.58 0.96
C LEU A 4 -3.87 19.38 2.26
N ARG A 5 -3.66 20.70 2.20
CA ARG A 5 -3.82 21.58 3.38
C ARG A 5 -5.28 21.69 3.82
N GLN A 6 -6.22 21.67 2.87
CA GLN A 6 -7.64 21.81 3.14
C GLN A 6 -8.32 20.49 3.51
N HIS A 7 -7.89 19.38 2.91
CA HIS A 7 -8.61 18.10 3.01
C HIS A 7 -7.80 16.98 3.68
N GLY A 8 -6.53 17.23 4.01
CA GLY A 8 -5.60 16.18 4.37
C GLY A 8 -5.27 15.27 3.17
N LEU A 9 -4.53 14.20 3.43
CA LEU A 9 -4.35 13.12 2.46
C LEU A 9 -5.48 12.11 2.63
N ARG A 10 -6.28 11.89 1.59
CA ARG A 10 -7.40 10.95 1.63
C ARG A 10 -7.16 9.78 0.68
N PRO A 11 -7.76 8.61 0.92
CA PRO A 11 -7.58 7.42 0.09
C PRO A 11 -7.89 7.65 -1.40
N GLN A 12 -8.89 8.47 -1.73
CA GLN A 12 -9.26 8.80 -3.10
C GLN A 12 -8.18 9.59 -3.86
N ASP A 13 -7.28 10.27 -3.13
CA ASP A 13 -6.24 11.12 -3.70
C ASP A 13 -5.02 10.30 -4.19
N ILE A 14 -4.96 8.99 -3.92
CA ILE A 14 -3.81 8.11 -4.25
C ILE A 14 -4.08 7.26 -5.50
N SER A 15 -3.59 7.62 -6.68
CA SER A 15 -3.72 6.73 -7.86
C SER A 15 -2.63 5.66 -7.97
N ILE A 16 -1.47 5.88 -7.34
CA ILE A 16 -0.28 5.04 -7.48
C ILE A 16 0.35 4.80 -6.10
N VAL A 17 0.75 3.55 -5.83
CA VAL A 17 1.57 3.20 -4.67
C VAL A 17 2.90 2.62 -5.16
N ALA A 18 4.01 3.18 -4.67
CA ALA A 18 5.36 2.80 -5.07
C ALA A 18 6.13 2.15 -3.91
N GLY A 19 6.44 0.86 -4.04
CA GLY A 19 7.24 0.08 -3.09
C GLY A 19 8.74 0.15 -3.40
N ALA A 20 9.51 0.83 -2.55
CA ALA A 20 10.96 0.91 -2.69
C ALA A 20 11.66 -0.41 -2.29
N ALA A 21 12.76 -0.75 -2.98
CA ALA A 21 13.68 -1.82 -2.59
C ALA A 21 14.43 -1.51 -1.28
N GLY A 22 15.04 -2.51 -0.66
CA GLY A 22 15.97 -2.37 0.48
C GLY A 22 15.69 -3.38 1.60
N GLY A 23 16.75 -3.82 2.30
CA GLY A 23 16.79 -5.01 3.17
C GLY A 23 15.54 -5.35 3.99
N PRO A 24 15.51 -5.13 5.32
CA PRO A 24 14.41 -5.61 6.17
C PRO A 24 13.13 -4.75 6.07
N LYS A 25 12.92 -4.01 4.97
CA LYS A 25 11.74 -3.13 4.81
C LYS A 25 10.42 -3.90 4.86
N GLY A 26 10.40 -5.12 4.33
CA GLY A 26 9.22 -5.99 4.39
C GLY A 26 8.77 -6.26 5.83
N LEU A 27 9.73 -6.49 6.74
CA LEU A 27 9.45 -6.75 8.16
C LEU A 27 8.93 -5.49 8.87
N ILE A 28 9.61 -4.35 8.65
CA ILE A 28 9.30 -3.11 9.36
C ILE A 28 7.99 -2.48 8.85
N LEU A 29 7.68 -2.61 7.57
CA LEU A 29 6.49 -1.99 6.96
C LEU A 29 5.26 -2.90 6.94
N GLN A 30 5.37 -4.14 7.43
CA GLN A 30 4.29 -5.13 7.35
C GLN A 30 2.96 -4.62 7.96
N ALA A 31 3.01 -4.05 9.17
CA ALA A 31 1.81 -3.52 9.83
C ALA A 31 1.22 -2.31 9.09
N LEU A 32 2.07 -1.46 8.51
CA LEU A 32 1.63 -0.34 7.68
C LEU A 32 0.93 -0.84 6.42
N ASP A 33 1.49 -1.84 5.75
CA ASP A 33 0.91 -2.42 4.54
C ASP A 33 -0.44 -3.10 4.82
N GLN A 34 -0.55 -3.85 5.92
CA GLN A 34 -1.81 -4.45 6.37
C GLN A 34 -2.89 -3.38 6.60
N TRP A 35 -2.56 -2.29 7.29
CA TRP A 35 -3.51 -1.20 7.50
C TRP A 35 -3.84 -0.46 6.19
N LEU A 36 -2.83 -0.19 5.37
CA LEU A 36 -2.98 0.58 4.13
C LEU A 36 -3.89 -0.13 3.14
N PHE A 37 -3.62 -1.41 2.86
CA PHE A 37 -4.35 -2.20 1.87
C PHE A 37 -5.56 -2.93 2.44
N GLY A 38 -5.58 -3.23 3.74
CA GLY A 38 -6.70 -3.91 4.40
C GLY A 38 -7.79 -2.96 4.91
N THR A 39 -7.48 -1.69 5.15
CA THR A 39 -8.44 -0.75 5.78
C THR A 39 -8.51 0.60 5.05
N TRP A 40 -7.38 1.30 4.88
CA TRP A 40 -7.42 2.69 4.46
C TRP A 40 -7.76 2.87 2.97
N LEU A 41 -7.05 2.20 2.05
CA LEU A 41 -7.31 2.30 0.61
C LEU A 41 -8.68 1.72 0.18
N PRO A 42 -9.16 0.58 0.74
CA PRO A 42 -10.50 0.06 0.44
C PRO A 42 -11.64 1.01 0.81
N SER A 43 -11.44 1.96 1.74
CA SER A 43 -12.47 2.95 2.08
C SER A 43 -12.80 3.92 0.93
N ALA A 44 -12.00 3.94 -0.14
CA ALA A 44 -12.35 4.59 -1.42
C ALA A 44 -12.02 3.63 -2.59
N PRO A 45 -12.95 2.74 -2.98
CA PRO A 45 -12.72 1.77 -4.04
C PRO A 45 -12.44 2.45 -5.39
N ARG A 46 -11.28 2.11 -5.99
CA ARG A 46 -10.88 2.51 -7.34
C ARG A 46 -9.74 1.65 -7.83
N GLU A 47 -9.53 1.62 -9.13
CA GLU A 47 -8.30 1.08 -9.70
C GLU A 47 -7.09 1.91 -9.24
N ARG A 48 -6.01 1.22 -8.89
CA ARG A 48 -4.74 1.81 -8.43
C ARG A 48 -3.59 1.06 -9.06
N MET A 49 -2.55 1.78 -9.45
CA MET A 49 -1.33 1.19 -9.97
C MET A 49 -0.36 0.91 -8.82
N LEU A 50 0.11 -0.33 -8.72
CA LEU A 50 1.11 -0.74 -7.73
C LEU A 50 2.42 -1.03 -8.45
N ILE A 51 3.48 -0.29 -8.10
CA ILE A 51 4.81 -0.46 -8.69
C ILE A 51 5.81 -0.78 -7.59
N GLY A 52 6.79 -1.64 -7.86
CA GLY A 52 7.82 -1.92 -6.87
C GLY A 52 9.06 -2.58 -7.45
N ALA A 53 10.14 -2.54 -6.67
CA ALA A 53 11.41 -3.21 -6.98
C ALA A 53 11.86 -4.09 -5.81
N SER A 54 12.38 -5.29 -6.11
CA SER A 54 12.83 -6.25 -5.08
C SER A 54 11.74 -6.49 -4.02
N ILE A 55 12.03 -6.35 -2.72
CA ILE A 55 11.03 -6.49 -1.65
C ILE A 55 9.81 -5.56 -1.84
N GLY A 56 9.99 -4.40 -2.47
CA GLY A 56 8.89 -3.52 -2.83
C GLY A 56 7.93 -4.15 -3.84
N ALA A 57 8.45 -4.91 -4.82
CA ALA A 57 7.62 -5.64 -5.79
C ALA A 57 6.82 -6.76 -5.11
N TRP A 58 7.45 -7.51 -4.20
CA TRP A 58 6.79 -8.56 -3.43
C TRP A 58 5.65 -8.01 -2.55
N ARG A 59 5.87 -6.86 -1.90
CA ARG A 59 4.83 -6.16 -1.14
C ARG A 59 3.66 -5.72 -2.02
N MET A 60 3.93 -5.17 -3.20
CA MET A 60 2.87 -4.80 -4.14
C MET A 60 2.12 -6.02 -4.70
N ALA A 61 2.82 -7.15 -4.91
CA ALA A 61 2.18 -8.39 -5.30
C ALA A 61 1.25 -8.94 -4.21
N ALA A 62 1.68 -8.91 -2.94
CA ALA A 62 0.84 -9.31 -1.80
C ALA A 62 -0.43 -8.44 -1.67
N ALA A 63 -0.34 -7.14 -1.93
CA ALA A 63 -1.48 -6.22 -1.94
C ALA A 63 -2.56 -6.58 -2.98
N CYS A 64 -2.21 -7.30 -4.06
CA CYS A 64 -3.15 -7.69 -5.12
C CYS A 64 -3.95 -8.96 -4.79
N HIS A 65 -3.70 -9.62 -3.66
CA HIS A 65 -4.49 -10.78 -3.25
C HIS A 65 -5.90 -10.39 -2.81
N ILE A 66 -6.83 -11.35 -2.89
CA ILE A 66 -8.21 -11.21 -2.40
C ILE A 66 -8.22 -10.80 -0.92
N ASP A 67 -7.34 -11.38 -0.11
CA ASP A 67 -7.08 -10.99 1.26
C ASP A 67 -5.64 -10.47 1.38
N PRO A 68 -5.43 -9.14 1.22
CA PRO A 68 -4.10 -8.56 1.29
C PRO A 68 -3.51 -8.65 2.71
N VAL A 69 -4.33 -8.61 3.77
CA VAL A 69 -3.85 -8.69 5.15
C VAL A 69 -3.23 -10.06 5.41
N ALA A 70 -3.92 -11.13 5.06
CA ALA A 70 -3.40 -12.49 5.18
C ALA A 70 -2.21 -12.76 4.22
N ALA A 71 -2.15 -12.08 3.07
CA ALA A 71 -0.99 -12.14 2.19
C ALA A 71 0.25 -11.49 2.82
N PHE A 72 0.11 -10.31 3.42
CA PHE A 72 1.22 -9.64 4.09
C PHE A 72 1.75 -10.39 5.32
N GLN A 73 0.89 -11.10 6.06
CA GLN A 73 1.31 -11.92 7.21
C GLN A 73 2.19 -13.12 6.82
N ARG A 74 2.11 -13.58 5.57
CA ARG A 74 2.88 -14.72 5.05
C ARG A 74 4.14 -14.32 4.27
N LEU A 75 4.37 -13.01 4.12
CA LEU A 75 5.52 -12.44 3.43
C LEU A 75 6.73 -12.38 4.36
#